data_AF-A0A2H0KAZ7-F1
#
_entry.id   AF-A0A2H0KAZ7-F1
#
_cell.length_a   1.000
_cell.length_b   1.000
_cell.length_c   1.000
_cell.angle_alpha   90.00
_cell.angle_beta   90.00
_cell.angle_gamma   90.00
#
_symmetry.space_group_name_H-M   'P 1'
#
loop_
_entity.id
_entity.type
_entity.pdbx_description
1 polymer ?
#
loop_
_entity_poly.entity_id
_entity_poly.type
_entity_poly.pdbx_seq_one_letter_code
_entity_poly.pdbx_strand_id
1 'polypeptide(L)'
;MIMKQKNKRLAPWTLEKLQITSGTNVIPTATVMLKQAGGVPVYDTATGNGPVNAACVAICRIIGIDAVMASFNVVASERGSESSAEAKVVVAIGALEYEGVANHDTDIILTGARAFLDGVNKYITSLRAECPNGSREMKEMGKKFA
;
A
#
# COMPACT_ATOMS: atom_id res chain seq x y z
N MET A 1 -0.99 25.67 24.84
CA MET A 1 -1.65 25.43 23.54
C MET A 1 -1.47 23.95 23.20
N ILE A 2 -2.39 23.09 23.65
CA ILE A 2 -2.28 21.63 23.45
C ILE A 2 -3.06 21.29 22.18
N MET A 3 -2.35 21.01 21.09
CA MET A 3 -2.97 20.57 19.84
C MET A 3 -3.53 19.15 20.03
N LYS A 4 -4.86 19.05 20.07
CA LYS A 4 -5.59 17.77 19.97
C LYS A 4 -5.17 17.06 18.68
N GLN A 5 -4.48 15.93 18.80
CA GLN A 5 -4.28 15.00 17.70
C GLN A 5 -5.64 14.57 17.16
N LYS A 6 -6.00 15.09 15.98
CA LYS A 6 -7.20 14.70 15.26
C LYS A 6 -7.05 13.24 14.87
N ASN A 7 -8.00 12.43 15.34
CA ASN A 7 -8.30 11.06 14.94
C ASN A 7 -7.88 10.78 13.48
N LYS A 8 -6.69 10.19 13.28
CA LYS A 8 -6.11 9.90 11.96
C LYS A 8 -6.88 8.70 11.41
N ARG A 9 -8.03 8.95 10.77
CA ARG A 9 -8.79 7.92 10.05
C ARG A 9 -7.81 7.28 9.06
N LEU A 10 -7.60 5.96 9.15
CA LEU A 10 -6.66 5.20 8.33
C LEU A 10 -7.13 5.14 6.87
N ALA A 11 -7.08 6.25 6.13
CA ALA A 11 -7.53 6.31 4.73
C ALA A 11 -6.62 5.49 3.82
N PRO A 12 -7.16 4.86 2.76
CA PRO A 12 -6.33 4.17 1.79
C PRO A 12 -5.34 5.16 1.16
N TRP A 13 -4.17 4.65 0.80
CA TRP A 13 -3.11 5.39 0.16
C TRP A 13 -3.23 5.32 -1.36
N THR A 14 -2.94 6.42 -2.04
CA THR A 14 -2.78 6.50 -3.48
C THR A 14 -1.31 6.68 -3.83
N LEU A 15 -0.85 5.98 -4.87
CA LEU A 15 0.47 6.17 -5.46
C LEU A 15 0.41 7.32 -6.47
N GLU A 16 0.92 8.49 -6.09
CA GLU A 16 0.87 9.70 -6.91
C GLU A 16 2.09 9.81 -7.83
N LYS A 17 3.25 9.37 -7.36
CA LYS A 17 4.49 9.42 -8.14
C LYS A 17 5.36 8.21 -7.85
N LEU A 18 5.91 7.67 -8.92
CA LEU A 18 6.94 6.64 -8.90
C LEU A 18 8.07 7.08 -9.83
N GLN A 19 9.28 7.12 -9.32
CA GLN A 19 10.49 7.30 -10.12
C GLN A 19 11.44 6.15 -9.79
N ILE A 20 11.97 5.50 -10.82
CA ILE A 20 12.83 4.34 -10.66
C ILE A 20 14.11 4.56 -11.45
N THR A 21 15.21 4.11 -10.87
CA THR A 21 16.50 3.97 -11.54
C THR A 21 16.95 2.53 -11.37
N SER A 22 17.12 1.82 -12.48
CA SER A 22 17.58 0.43 -12.49
C SER A 22 18.32 0.13 -13.80
N GLY A 23 19.15 -0.91 -13.80
CA GLY A 23 19.95 -1.33 -14.94
C GLY A 23 21.00 -2.35 -14.53
N THR A 24 21.73 -2.89 -15.50
CA THR A 24 22.85 -3.80 -15.22
C THR A 24 23.93 -3.07 -14.42
N ASN A 25 24.39 -3.66 -13.31
CA ASN A 25 25.37 -3.08 -12.38
C ASN A 25 24.94 -1.76 -11.70
N VAL A 26 23.64 -1.45 -11.68
CA VAL A 26 23.08 -0.31 -10.96
C VAL A 26 22.27 -0.82 -9.77
N ILE A 27 22.40 -0.18 -8.61
CA ILE A 27 21.57 -0.48 -7.44
C ILE A 27 20.14 -0.02 -7.76
N PRO A 28 19.15 -0.93 -7.87
CA PRO A 28 17.77 -0.55 -8.11
C PRO A 28 17.27 0.37 -7.00
N THR A 29 16.80 1.55 -7.39
CA THR A 29 16.38 2.61 -6.48
C THR A 29 15.03 3.14 -6.93
N ALA A 30 14.10 3.31 -5.99
CA ALA A 30 12.79 3.87 -6.25
C ALA A 30 12.50 5.03 -5.30
N THR A 31 12.00 6.14 -5.86
CA THR A 31 11.44 7.26 -5.13
C THR A 31 9.92 7.23 -5.30
N VAL A 32 9.21 7.18 -4.18
CA VAL A 32 7.76 7.03 -4.12
C VAL A 32 7.14 8.25 -3.45
N MET A 33 6.02 8.74 -3.99
CA MET A 33 5.14 9.67 -3.31
C MET A 33 3.78 9.01 -3.10
N LEU A 34 3.37 8.88 -1.84
CA LEU A 34 2.02 8.43 -1.48
C LEU A 34 1.21 9.56 -0.87
N LYS A 35 -0.12 9.46 -1.01
CA LYS A 35 -1.05 10.39 -0.38
C LYS A 35 -2.28 9.67 0.16
N GLN A 36 -2.74 10.09 1.34
CA GLN A 36 -4.05 9.68 1.86
C GLN A 36 -5.12 10.70 1.43
N ALA A 37 -6.38 10.27 1.31
CA ALA A 37 -7.49 11.17 1.05
C ALA A 37 -7.55 12.31 2.10
N GLY A 38 -7.40 13.56 1.66
CA GLY A 38 -7.33 14.74 2.52
C GLY A 38 -6.05 14.89 3.35
N GLY A 39 -5.05 14.02 3.15
CA GLY A 39 -3.74 14.07 3.77
C GLY A 39 -2.71 14.87 2.96
N VAL A 40 -1.57 15.14 3.59
CA VAL A 40 -0.38 15.68 2.91
C VAL A 40 0.37 14.58 2.16
N PRO A 41 0.99 14.87 1.00
CA PRO A 41 1.83 13.91 0.31
C PRO A 41 3.06 13.57 1.16
N VAL A 42 3.46 12.30 1.16
CA VAL A 42 4.62 11.79 1.85
C VAL A 42 5.54 11.11 0.85
N TYR A 43 6.84 11.31 1.01
CA TYR A 43 7.85 10.82 0.09
C TYR A 43 8.85 9.95 0.83
N ASP A 44 9.34 8.92 0.13
CA ASP A 44 10.51 8.18 0.56
C ASP A 44 11.26 7.62 -0.66
N THR A 45 12.54 7.32 -0.46
CA THR A 45 13.39 6.66 -1.43
C THR A 45 14.01 5.43 -0.80
N ALA A 46 13.92 4.30 -1.50
CA ALA A 46 14.51 3.04 -1.05
C ALA A 46 15.24 2.33 -2.20
N THR A 47 16.17 1.46 -1.81
CA THR A 47 16.82 0.51 -2.69
C THR A 47 16.16 -0.87 -2.55
N GLY A 48 16.41 -1.75 -3.51
CA GLY A 48 15.92 -3.12 -3.45
C GLY A 48 16.62 -4.04 -4.43
N ASN A 49 16.26 -5.32 -4.40
CA ASN A 49 16.82 -6.36 -5.28
C ASN A 49 16.33 -6.25 -6.73
N GLY A 50 15.40 -5.35 -7.00
CA GLY A 50 14.83 -5.06 -8.30
C GLY A 50 13.97 -3.81 -8.23
N PRO A 51 13.52 -3.27 -9.38
CA PRO A 51 12.79 -2.01 -9.44
C PRO A 51 11.45 -2.07 -8.68
N VAL A 52 10.69 -3.16 -8.85
CA VAL A 52 9.43 -3.40 -8.11
C VAL A 52 9.69 -3.53 -6.61
N ASN A 53 10.72 -4.28 -6.22
CA ASN A 53 11.06 -4.47 -4.81
C ASN A 53 11.47 -3.15 -4.13
N ALA A 54 12.30 -2.33 -4.79
CA ALA A 54 12.68 -1.01 -4.28
C ALA A 54 11.44 -0.12 -4.04
N ALA A 55 10.47 -0.14 -4.96
CA ALA A 55 9.20 0.58 -4.80
C ALA A 55 8.40 0.05 -3.60
N CYS A 56 8.28 -1.28 -3.45
CA CYS A 56 7.58 -1.89 -2.32
C CYS A 56 8.21 -1.52 -0.98
N VAL A 57 9.55 -1.49 -0.88
CA VAL A 57 10.26 -1.09 0.35
C VAL A 57 9.97 0.38 0.70
N ALA A 58 10.03 1.29 -0.28
CA ALA A 58 9.69 2.70 -0.06
C ALA A 58 8.22 2.87 0.37
N ILE A 59 7.30 2.13 -0.25
CA ILE A 59 5.88 2.08 0.14
C ILE A 59 5.73 1.64 1.60
N CYS A 60 6.37 0.53 2.00
CA CYS A 60 6.29 0.00 3.36
C CYS A 60 6.82 1.01 4.40
N ARG A 61 7.91 1.72 4.09
CA ARG A 61 8.47 2.76 4.96
C ARG A 61 7.55 3.96 5.13
N ILE A 62 6.92 4.42 4.04
CA ILE A 62 5.94 5.53 4.11
C ILE A 62 4.72 5.14 4.94
N ILE A 63 4.20 3.92 4.73
CA ILE A 63 2.99 3.45 5.39
C ILE A 63 3.25 3.02 6.84
N GLY A 64 4.46 2.56 7.16
CA GLY A 64 4.84 2.03 8.47
C GLY A 64 4.30 0.62 8.73
N ILE A 65 4.10 -0.18 7.67
CA ILE A 65 3.65 -1.57 7.75
C ILE A 65 4.71 -2.45 7.12
N ASP A 66 5.10 -3.51 7.84
CA ASP A 66 5.99 -4.54 7.31
C ASP A 66 5.16 -5.52 6.47
N ALA A 67 5.37 -5.46 5.15
CA ALA A 67 4.63 -6.23 4.17
C ALA A 67 5.61 -6.85 3.17
N VAL A 68 5.37 -8.12 2.82
CA VAL A 68 6.21 -8.88 1.90
C VAL A 68 5.38 -9.27 0.68
N MET A 69 5.95 -9.08 -0.50
CA MET A 69 5.33 -9.56 -1.74
C MET A 69 5.60 -11.07 -1.87
N ALA A 70 4.60 -11.89 -1.52
CA ALA A 70 4.70 -13.35 -1.52
C ALA A 70 4.56 -13.93 -2.94
N SER A 71 3.73 -13.32 -3.78
CA SER A 71 3.61 -13.69 -5.19
C SER A 71 3.46 -12.46 -6.08
N PHE A 72 3.97 -12.57 -7.30
CA PHE A 72 3.92 -11.52 -8.32
C PHE A 72 3.65 -12.14 -9.68
N ASN A 73 2.49 -11.84 -10.26
CA ASN A 73 2.11 -12.26 -11.60
C ASN A 73 1.71 -11.03 -12.41
N VAL A 74 2.35 -10.81 -13.55
CA VAL A 74 2.01 -9.72 -14.46
C VAL A 74 1.83 -10.28 -15.86
N VAL A 75 0.72 -9.90 -16.50
CA VAL A 75 0.35 -10.30 -17.85
C VAL A 75 0.14 -9.06 -18.71
N ALA A 76 0.61 -9.12 -19.96
CA ALA A 76 0.22 -8.16 -20.97
C ALA A 76 -1.18 -8.54 -21.47
N SER A 77 -2.12 -7.63 -21.39
CA SER A 77 -3.53 -7.87 -21.71
C SER A 77 -3.80 -7.88 -23.22
N GLU A 78 -2.99 -7.15 -24.00
CA GLU A 78 -3.19 -6.99 -25.44
C GLU A 78 -1.89 -7.26 -26.22
N ARG A 79 -2.00 -7.55 -27.53
CA ARG A 79 -0.83 -7.70 -28.42
C ARG A 79 -0.48 -6.35 -29.03
N GLY A 80 0.74 -5.89 -28.83
CA GLY A 80 1.27 -4.66 -29.43
C GLY A 80 2.22 -3.92 -28.50
N SER A 81 2.98 -2.96 -29.03
CA SER A 81 3.86 -2.10 -28.22
C SER A 81 3.11 -1.27 -27.18
N GLU A 82 1.81 -1.04 -27.40
CA GLU A 82 0.89 -0.28 -26.53
C GLU A 82 0.04 -1.18 -25.65
N SER A 83 0.51 -2.39 -25.35
CA SER A 83 -0.23 -3.32 -24.49
C SER A 83 -0.29 -2.80 -23.06
N SER A 84 -1.48 -2.86 -22.44
CA SER A 84 -1.61 -2.57 -21.02
C SER A 84 -1.21 -3.79 -20.18
N ALA A 85 -0.63 -3.55 -19.02
CA ALA A 85 -0.27 -4.57 -18.05
C ALA A 85 -1.38 -4.72 -17.00
N GLU A 86 -1.68 -5.97 -16.66
CA GLU A 86 -2.44 -6.35 -15.47
C GLU A 86 -1.50 -7.10 -14.52
N ALA A 87 -1.41 -6.64 -13.28
CA ALA A 87 -0.63 -7.29 -12.24
C ALA A 87 -1.54 -7.78 -11.11
N LYS A 88 -1.29 -9.02 -10.68
CA LYS A 88 -1.86 -9.66 -9.49
C LYS A 88 -0.73 -10.00 -8.55
N VAL A 89 -0.87 -9.59 -7.30
CA VAL A 89 0.13 -9.83 -6.27
C VAL A 89 -0.51 -10.36 -5.01
N VAL A 90 0.20 -11.23 -4.29
CA VAL A 90 -0.17 -11.60 -2.92
C VAL A 90 0.77 -10.89 -1.97
N VAL A 91 0.20 -10.12 -1.05
CA VAL A 91 0.92 -9.37 -0.02
C VAL A 91 0.72 -10.07 1.32
N ALA A 92 1.82 -10.55 1.91
CA ALA A 92 1.85 -11.14 3.23
C ALA A 92 2.18 -10.08 4.28
N ILE A 93 1.36 -9.99 5.33
CA ILE A 93 1.53 -9.09 6.47
C ILE A 93 1.36 -9.92 7.74
N GLY A 94 2.47 -10.30 8.37
CA GLY A 94 2.47 -11.29 9.44
C GLY A 94 1.97 -12.64 8.94
N ALA A 95 0.87 -13.15 9.52
CA ALA A 95 0.25 -14.42 9.13
C ALA A 95 -0.93 -14.26 8.14
N LEU A 96 -1.23 -13.02 7.72
CA LEU A 96 -2.35 -12.71 6.83
C LEU A 96 -1.84 -12.46 5.42
N GLU A 97 -2.64 -12.86 4.44
CA GLU A 97 -2.37 -12.62 3.02
C GLU A 97 -3.51 -11.83 2.37
N TYR A 98 -3.15 -10.89 1.51
CA TYR A 98 -4.08 -10.04 0.78
C TYR A 98 -3.72 -10.01 -0.70
N GLU A 99 -4.70 -10.34 -1.54
CA GLU A 99 -4.55 -10.20 -2.99
C GLU A 99 -4.71 -8.74 -3.40
N GLY A 100 -3.73 -8.21 -4.11
CA GLY A 100 -3.74 -6.89 -4.73
C GLY A 100 -3.80 -6.99 -6.26
N VAL A 101 -4.54 -6.07 -6.88
CA VAL A 101 -4.71 -6.04 -8.35
C VAL A 101 -4.52 -4.62 -8.87
N ALA A 102 -3.82 -4.48 -9.98
CA ALA A 102 -3.75 -3.23 -10.73
C ALA A 102 -3.75 -3.50 -12.23
N ASN A 103 -4.49 -2.67 -12.97
CA ASN A 103 -4.74 -2.83 -14.40
C ASN A 103 -4.51 -1.50 -15.14
N HIS A 104 -4.46 -1.58 -16.47
CA HIS A 104 -4.56 -0.44 -17.40
C HIS A 104 -3.39 0.56 -17.37
N ASP A 105 -2.18 0.09 -17.06
CA ASP A 105 -0.96 0.89 -17.23
C ASP A 105 -0.02 0.22 -18.23
N THR A 106 0.70 1.01 -19.03
CA THR A 106 1.73 0.48 -19.94
C THR A 106 3.05 0.25 -19.21
N ASP A 107 3.25 0.86 -18.05
CA ASP A 107 4.42 0.65 -17.20
C ASP A 107 4.20 -0.54 -16.24
N ILE A 108 4.78 -1.69 -16.58
CA ILE A 108 4.74 -2.93 -15.79
C ILE A 108 5.20 -2.71 -14.34
N ILE A 109 6.19 -1.84 -14.13
CA ILE A 109 6.74 -1.61 -12.79
C ILE A 109 5.77 -0.77 -11.97
N LEU A 110 5.17 0.26 -12.57
CA LEU A 110 4.12 1.05 -11.96
C LEU A 110 2.88 0.19 -11.63
N THR A 111 2.46 -0.67 -12.56
CA THR A 111 1.36 -1.63 -12.33
C THR A 111 1.68 -2.53 -11.14
N GLY A 112 2.90 -3.07 -11.07
CA GLY A 112 3.31 -3.91 -9.95
C GLY A 112 3.29 -3.19 -8.60
N ALA A 113 3.82 -1.97 -8.54
CA ALA A 113 3.80 -1.15 -7.33
C ALA A 113 2.37 -0.79 -6.89
N ARG A 114 1.47 -0.50 -7.84
CA ARG A 114 0.05 -0.24 -7.55
C ARG A 114 -0.67 -1.47 -7.05
N ALA A 115 -0.45 -2.63 -7.65
CA ALA A 115 -1.05 -3.89 -7.21
C ALA A 115 -0.61 -4.22 -5.77
N PHE A 116 0.68 -4.01 -5.45
CA PHE A 116 1.18 -4.16 -4.08
C PHE A 116 0.49 -3.20 -3.10
N LEU A 117 0.39 -1.92 -3.47
CA LEU A 117 -0.30 -0.91 -2.66
C LEU A 117 -1.79 -1.25 -2.44
N ASP A 118 -2.46 -1.83 -3.45
CA ASP A 118 -3.84 -2.30 -3.32
C ASP A 118 -3.98 -3.41 -2.27
N GLY A 119 -3.08 -4.40 -2.28
CA GLY A 119 -3.03 -5.45 -1.24
C GLY A 119 -2.82 -4.88 0.16
N VAL A 120 -1.89 -3.93 0.33
CA VAL A 120 -1.66 -3.24 1.61
C VAL A 120 -2.89 -2.42 2.03
N ASN A 121 -3.55 -1.73 1.09
CA ASN A 121 -4.76 -0.97 1.37
C ASN A 121 -5.94 -1.86 1.82
N LYS A 122 -6.05 -3.08 1.29
CA LYS A 122 -7.04 -4.07 1.73
C LYS A 122 -6.80 -4.47 3.19
N TYR A 123 -5.55 -4.69 3.59
CA TYR A 123 -5.21 -4.89 5.01
C TYR A 123 -5.58 -3.67 5.87
N ILE A 124 -5.21 -2.45 5.46
CA ILE A 124 -5.57 -1.22 6.19
C ILE A 124 -7.09 -1.10 6.35
N THR A 125 -7.85 -1.54 5.34
CA THR A 125 -9.31 -1.52 5.35
C THR A 125 -9.88 -2.62 6.24
N SER A 126 -9.30 -3.83 6.28
CA SER A 126 -9.77 -4.90 7.16
C SER A 126 -9.59 -4.56 8.64
N LEU A 127 -8.51 -3.85 9.00
CA LEU A 127 -8.33 -3.32 10.36
C LEU A 127 -9.49 -2.39 10.79
N ARG A 128 -10.20 -1.75 9.85
CA ARG A 128 -11.41 -0.96 10.16
C ARG A 128 -12.63 -1.83 10.38
N ALA A 129 -12.75 -2.94 9.65
CA ALA A 129 -13.92 -3.83 9.70
C ALA A 129 -14.01 -4.58 11.03
N GLU A 130 -12.89 -4.81 11.71
CA GLU A 130 -12.84 -5.40 13.06
C GLU A 130 -13.19 -4.40 14.18
N CYS A 131 -13.43 -3.13 13.85
CA CYS A 131 -13.95 -2.12 14.79
C CYS A 131 -15.43 -1.70 14.57
N PRO A 132 -16.45 -2.59 14.56
CA PRO A 132 -17.83 -2.12 14.44
C PRO A 132 -18.53 -1.65 15.73
N ASN A 133 -17.94 -1.74 16.95
CA ASN A 133 -18.76 -1.48 18.16
C ASN A 133 -18.07 -0.99 19.46
N GLY A 134 -16.98 -0.23 19.37
CA GLY A 134 -16.30 0.33 20.55
C GLY A 134 -17.06 1.40 21.36
N SER A 135 -18.31 1.74 21.02
CA SER A 135 -19.10 2.77 21.71
C SER A 135 -20.35 2.25 22.45
N ARG A 136 -20.63 0.95 22.44
CA ARG A 136 -21.78 0.36 23.16
C ARG A 136 -21.41 -0.27 24.51
N GLU A 137 -20.21 -0.84 24.67
CA GLU A 137 -19.85 -1.55 25.91
C GLU A 137 -19.46 -0.66 27.10
N MET A 138 -19.08 0.61 26.89
CA MET A 138 -18.82 1.54 28.01
C MET A 138 -20.08 2.14 28.65
N LYS A 139 -21.25 2.08 28.02
CA LYS A 139 -22.50 2.59 28.62
C LYS A 139 -23.23 1.59 29.50
N GLU A 140 -22.97 0.29 29.36
CA GLU A 140 -23.61 -0.75 30.18
C GLU A 140 -22.81 -1.09 31.44
N MET A 141 -21.49 -0.87 31.47
CA MET A 141 -20.69 -1.09 32.68
C MET A 141 -20.83 0.04 33.71
N GLY A 142 -21.26 1.23 33.28
CA GLY A 142 -21.58 2.38 34.17
C GLY A 142 -22.97 2.34 34.81
N LYS A 143 -23.82 1.35 34.50
CA LYS A 143 -25.15 1.19 35.12
C LYS A 143 -25.23 0.05 36.13
N LYS A 144 -24.15 -0.71 36.33
CA LYS A 144 -24.08 -1.77 37.37
C LYS A 144 -23.48 -1.30 38.69
N PHE A 145 -23.07 -0.03 38.79
CA PHE A 145 -22.48 0.55 40.01
C PHE A 145 -23.11 1.92 40.37
N ALA A 146 -24.35 2.17 39.94
CA ALA A 146 -25.17 3.29 40.42
C ALA A 146 -26.48 2.75 40.98
#